data_AF-A0A1Y1M785-F1
#
_entry.id   AF-A0A1Y1M785-F1
#
_cell.length_a   1.000
_cell.length_b   1.000
_cell.length_c   1.000
_cell.angle_alpha   90.00
_cell.angle_beta   90.00
_cell.angle_gamma   90.00
#
_symmetry.space_group_name_H-M   'P 1'
#
loop_
_entity.id
_entity.type
_entity.pdbx_description
1 polymer ?
#
loop_
_entity_poly.entity_id
_entity_poly.type
_entity_poly.pdbx_seq_one_letter_code
_entity_poly.pdbx_strand_id
1 'polypeptide(L)'
;MELTQNDGKDGTTTEKTSMPFAIKEKARLILSNITVEPLMFLFLFPSVLMILSVANLDLEKACRVNLKFNDTICDALSTRNKSLYTPEHENAVQKLVTGMNAWKSVIKSVIPACLLLIVGAWSDRHNRRKPLMGLPIIGECITVTGFILCTYFFYELPMEVTGFFESVPTSL
;
A
#
# COMPACT_ATOMS: atom_id res chain seq x y z
N MET A 1 31.22 -65.16 5.71
CA MET A 1 30.31 -66.28 5.97
C MET A 1 29.40 -65.80 7.10
N GLU A 2 28.16 -65.37 6.92
CA GLU A 2 27.15 -65.36 5.86
C GLU A 2 26.27 -64.12 6.09
N LEU A 3 26.00 -63.30 5.07
CA LEU A 3 24.68 -63.02 4.50
C LEU A 3 23.45 -63.40 5.35
N THR A 4 22.56 -62.44 5.57
CA THR A 4 21.21 -62.47 4.97
C THR A 4 20.55 -61.09 4.98
N GLN A 5 20.16 -60.72 3.77
CA GLN A 5 19.20 -59.71 3.34
C GLN A 5 17.79 -60.19 3.74
N ASN A 6 16.82 -59.31 4.06
CA ASN A 6 15.71 -58.98 3.15
C ASN A 6 14.49 -58.28 3.80
N ASP A 7 13.99 -57.30 3.04
CA ASP A 7 12.59 -56.89 2.77
C ASP A 7 11.56 -56.60 3.88
N GLY A 8 10.97 -55.39 3.78
CA GLY A 8 9.53 -55.33 3.51
C GLY A 8 8.64 -54.46 4.42
N LYS A 9 8.36 -53.25 3.91
CA LYS A 9 7.01 -52.71 3.67
C LYS A 9 6.23 -51.99 4.79
N ASP A 10 5.56 -50.92 4.33
CA ASP A 10 4.42 -50.18 4.91
C ASP A 10 4.78 -49.19 6.04
N GLY A 11 4.37 -47.93 6.07
CA GLY A 11 3.36 -47.20 5.33
C GLY A 11 2.96 -46.01 6.22
N THR A 12 3.11 -44.80 5.68
CA THR A 12 2.32 -43.59 5.97
C THR A 12 2.07 -43.08 7.40
N THR A 13 2.49 -41.81 7.58
CA THR A 13 1.78 -40.71 8.25
C THR A 13 1.97 -40.52 9.77
N THR A 14 2.78 -39.53 10.16
CA THR A 14 2.27 -38.44 11.01
C THR A 14 2.99 -37.12 10.73
N GLU A 15 2.20 -36.25 10.12
CA GLU A 15 2.33 -34.80 9.89
C GLU A 15 2.55 -34.01 11.20
N LYS A 16 3.35 -32.93 11.18
CA LYS A 16 2.97 -31.54 11.59
C LYS A 16 4.13 -30.66 12.09
N THR A 17 4.30 -29.52 11.39
CA THR A 17 4.76 -28.21 11.89
C THR A 17 6.27 -27.95 12.04
N SER A 18 6.98 -27.71 10.93
CA SER A 18 8.26 -26.97 10.94
C SER A 18 8.56 -26.17 9.66
N MET A 19 7.54 -25.60 9.01
CA MET A 19 7.71 -24.80 7.79
C MET A 19 7.91 -23.26 7.92
N PRO A 20 7.99 -22.60 9.10
CA PRO A 20 8.32 -21.17 9.11
C PRO A 20 9.82 -20.88 9.11
N PHE A 21 10.67 -21.79 9.60
CA PHE A 21 12.10 -21.51 9.81
C PHE A 21 12.93 -21.73 8.54
N ALA A 22 12.67 -22.80 7.78
CA ALA A 22 13.38 -23.13 6.54
C ALA A 22 13.12 -22.10 5.42
N ILE A 23 11.89 -21.58 5.32
CA ILE A 23 11.53 -20.52 4.37
C ILE A 23 12.18 -19.21 4.79
N LYS A 24 12.21 -18.87 6.09
CA LYS A 24 12.90 -17.67 6.60
C LYS A 24 14.40 -17.70 6.30
N GLU A 25 15.04 -18.85 6.43
CA GLU A 25 16.48 -19.01 6.23
C GLU A 25 16.86 -19.00 4.75
N LYS A 26 16.06 -19.68 3.89
CA LYS A 26 16.17 -19.61 2.43
C LYS A 26 15.87 -18.21 1.92
N ALA A 27 14.81 -17.57 2.41
CA ALA A 27 14.47 -16.20 2.07
C ALA A 27 15.56 -15.23 2.56
N ARG A 28 16.16 -15.44 3.74
CA ARG A 28 17.27 -14.61 4.24
C ARG A 28 18.54 -14.76 3.41
N LEU A 29 18.85 -15.97 2.93
CA LEU A 29 19.96 -16.24 2.01
C LEU A 29 19.72 -15.59 0.64
N ILE A 30 18.51 -15.72 0.11
CA ILE A 30 18.11 -15.10 -1.16
C ILE A 30 18.10 -13.57 -1.02
N LEU A 31 17.54 -13.03 0.06
CA LEU A 31 17.44 -11.60 0.35
C LEU A 31 18.80 -10.96 0.70
N SER A 32 19.76 -11.76 1.20
CA SER A 32 21.15 -11.35 1.38
C SER A 32 21.92 -11.25 0.06
N ASN A 33 21.46 -11.93 -0.98
CA ASN A 33 22.12 -12.00 -2.29
C ASN A 33 21.34 -11.26 -3.40
N ILE A 34 20.15 -10.75 -3.07
CA ILE A 34 19.33 -9.90 -3.93
C ILE A 34 19.99 -8.53 -3.99
N THR A 35 20.35 -8.11 -5.21
CA THR A 35 20.71 -6.75 -5.54
C THR A 35 19.54 -5.80 -5.23
N VAL A 36 19.86 -4.54 -4.95
CA VAL A 36 18.88 -3.52 -4.52
C VAL A 36 17.81 -3.25 -5.61
N GLU A 37 18.13 -3.58 -6.86
CA GLU A 37 17.32 -3.32 -8.06
C GLU A 37 15.97 -4.08 -8.09
N PRO A 38 15.91 -5.41 -7.91
CA PRO A 38 14.63 -6.14 -7.81
C PRO A 38 13.73 -5.68 -6.65
N LEU A 39 14.31 -5.28 -5.52
CA LEU A 39 13.53 -4.80 -4.37
C LEU A 39 12.88 -3.44 -4.67
N MET A 40 13.62 -2.54 -5.32
CA MET A 40 13.08 -1.25 -5.78
C MET A 40 11.97 -1.45 -6.81
N PHE A 41 12.13 -2.38 -7.74
CA PHE A 41 11.07 -2.72 -8.70
C PHE A 41 9.81 -3.22 -8.00
N LEU A 42 9.95 -4.15 -7.06
CA LEU A 42 8.84 -4.72 -6.30
C LEU A 42 8.14 -3.71 -5.40
N PHE A 43 8.81 -2.61 -5.04
CA PHE A 43 8.23 -1.47 -4.32
C PHE A 43 7.51 -0.51 -5.27
N LEU A 44 8.15 -0.10 -6.37
CA LEU A 44 7.58 0.89 -7.28
C LEU A 44 6.35 0.37 -8.02
N PHE A 45 6.34 -0.92 -8.37
CA PHE A 45 5.22 -1.54 -9.09
C PHE A 45 3.88 -1.40 -8.33
N PRO A 46 3.72 -1.88 -7.08
CA PRO A 46 2.48 -1.72 -6.34
C PRO A 46 2.17 -0.24 -6.06
N SER A 47 3.16 0.62 -5.83
CA SER A 47 2.94 2.05 -5.61
C SER A 47 2.30 2.73 -6.83
N VAL A 48 2.74 2.40 -8.05
CA VAL A 48 2.14 2.94 -9.28
C VAL A 48 0.70 2.46 -9.46
N LEU A 49 0.43 1.17 -9.20
CA LEU A 49 -0.93 0.63 -9.25
C LEU A 49 -1.84 1.33 -8.24
N MET A 50 -1.33 1.59 -7.04
CA MET A 50 -2.07 2.29 -5.99
C MET A 50 -2.52 3.69 -6.44
N ILE A 51 -1.68 4.48 -7.12
CA ILE A 51 -2.03 5.83 -7.58
C ILE A 51 -3.32 5.81 -8.42
N LEU A 52 -3.46 4.83 -9.30
CA LEU A 52 -4.65 4.69 -10.15
C LEU A 52 -5.87 4.27 -9.35
N SER A 53 -5.72 3.31 -8.44
CA SER A 53 -6.81 2.84 -7.59
C SER A 53 -7.33 3.94 -6.67
N VAL A 54 -6.43 4.71 -6.06
CA VAL A 54 -6.77 5.81 -5.15
C VAL A 54 -7.47 6.94 -5.90
N ALA A 55 -7.04 7.28 -7.11
CA ALA A 55 -7.70 8.30 -7.91
C ALA A 55 -9.18 7.97 -8.22
N ASN A 56 -9.48 6.71 -8.51
CA ASN A 56 -10.86 6.26 -8.73
C ASN A 56 -11.66 6.23 -7.42
N LEU A 57 -11.05 5.73 -6.33
CA LEU A 57 -11.68 5.65 -5.03
C LEU A 57 -12.01 7.04 -4.46
N ASP A 58 -11.11 8.01 -4.58
CA ASP A 58 -11.31 9.38 -4.11
C ASP A 58 -12.48 10.05 -4.85
N LEU A 59 -12.65 9.80 -6.16
CA LEU A 59 -13.76 10.32 -6.95
C LEU A 59 -15.10 9.72 -6.49
N GLU A 60 -15.17 8.40 -6.32
CA GLU A 60 -16.38 7.73 -5.87
C GLU A 60 -16.78 8.12 -4.45
N LYS A 61 -15.79 8.22 -3.53
CA LYS A 61 -16.03 8.67 -2.16
C LYS A 61 -16.45 10.14 -2.09
N ALA A 62 -15.86 11.01 -2.91
CA ALA A 62 -16.28 12.39 -3.01
C ALA A 62 -17.76 12.48 -3.43
N CYS A 63 -18.14 11.73 -4.47
CA CYS A 63 -19.50 11.74 -5.00
C CYS A 63 -20.54 11.18 -4.02
N ARG A 64 -20.28 9.99 -3.44
CA ARG A 64 -21.26 9.25 -2.62
C ARG A 64 -21.29 9.70 -1.16
N VAL A 65 -20.13 9.92 -0.53
CA VAL A 65 -20.05 10.17 0.92
C VAL A 65 -20.15 11.66 1.24
N ASN A 66 -19.46 12.51 0.47
CA ASN A 66 -19.40 13.95 0.76
C ASN A 66 -20.54 14.74 0.12
N LEU A 67 -20.75 14.59 -1.19
CA LEU A 67 -21.83 15.31 -1.89
C LEU A 67 -23.18 14.59 -1.83
N LYS A 68 -23.20 13.29 -1.51
CA LYS A 68 -24.42 12.46 -1.41
C LYS A 68 -25.30 12.56 -2.66
N PHE A 69 -24.68 12.54 -3.84
CA PHE A 69 -25.42 12.48 -5.10
C PHE A 69 -26.07 11.11 -5.30
N ASN A 70 -27.02 11.05 -6.23
CA ASN A 70 -27.68 9.79 -6.58
C ASN A 70 -26.65 8.80 -7.13
N ASP A 71 -26.75 7.53 -6.72
CA ASP A 71 -25.83 6.46 -7.12
C ASP A 71 -25.69 6.36 -8.64
N THR A 72 -26.79 6.57 -9.38
CA THR A 72 -26.79 6.59 -10.85
C THR A 72 -25.91 7.68 -11.47
N ILE A 73 -25.83 8.86 -10.82
CA ILE A 73 -24.97 9.96 -11.25
C ILE A 73 -23.51 9.63 -10.94
N CYS A 74 -23.24 9.05 -9.76
CA CYS A 74 -21.89 8.66 -9.37
C CYS A 74 -21.34 7.53 -10.26
N ASP A 75 -22.16 6.54 -10.61
CA ASP A 75 -21.79 5.46 -11.55
C ASP A 75 -21.56 5.99 -12.97
N ALA A 76 -22.39 6.93 -13.42
CA ALA A 76 -22.17 7.62 -14.68
C ALA A 76 -20.88 8.44 -14.68
N LEU A 77 -20.51 9.06 -13.55
CA LEU A 77 -19.28 9.82 -13.40
C LEU A 77 -18.05 8.90 -13.40
N SER A 78 -18.10 7.77 -12.70
CA SER A 78 -17.06 6.73 -12.68
C SER A 78 -16.85 6.12 -14.07
N THR A 79 -17.94 5.81 -14.79
CA THR A 79 -17.92 5.27 -16.16
C THR A 79 -17.71 6.34 -17.24
N ARG A 80 -17.54 7.62 -16.86
CA ARG A 80 -17.40 8.78 -17.76
C ARG A 80 -18.54 8.92 -18.78
N ASN A 81 -19.76 8.51 -18.42
CA ASN A 81 -20.95 8.62 -19.26
C ASN A 81 -21.61 10.01 -19.14
N LYS A 82 -21.21 10.93 -20.03
CA LYS A 82 -21.68 12.33 -20.06
C LYS A 82 -23.18 12.52 -20.30
N SER A 83 -23.93 11.48 -20.64
CA SER A 83 -25.37 11.59 -20.88
C SER A 83 -26.21 11.63 -19.60
N LEU A 84 -25.67 11.17 -18.47
CA LEU A 84 -26.41 10.99 -17.21
C LEU A 84 -26.05 12.02 -16.12
N TYR A 85 -25.05 12.88 -16.34
CA TYR A 85 -24.62 13.89 -15.37
C TYR A 85 -24.39 15.26 -16.02
N THR A 86 -24.52 16.31 -15.22
CA THR A 86 -24.28 17.70 -15.65
C THR A 86 -22.82 18.10 -15.35
N PRO A 87 -22.25 19.06 -16.13
CA PRO A 87 -20.91 19.56 -15.87
C PRO A 87 -20.75 20.22 -14.49
N GLU A 88 -21.85 20.68 -13.87
CA GLU A 88 -21.84 21.23 -12.52
C GLU A 88 -21.53 20.15 -11.47
N HIS A 89 -22.10 18.94 -11.61
CA HIS A 89 -21.80 17.82 -10.71
C HIS A 89 -20.35 17.37 -10.82
N GLU A 90 -19.82 17.27 -12.04
CA GLU A 90 -18.41 16.92 -12.28
C GLU A 90 -17.48 17.95 -11.64
N ASN A 91 -17.72 19.25 -11.86
CA ASN A 91 -16.91 20.31 -11.30
C ASN A 91 -16.95 20.31 -9.75
N ALA A 92 -18.11 20.09 -9.15
CA ALA A 92 -18.24 20.02 -7.70
C ALA A 92 -17.40 18.87 -7.10
N VAL A 93 -17.47 17.68 -7.69
CA VAL A 93 -16.67 16.51 -7.26
C VAL A 93 -15.18 16.77 -7.46
N GLN A 94 -14.79 17.25 -8.64
CA GLN A 94 -13.39 17.57 -8.95
C GLN A 94 -12.82 18.65 -8.05
N LYS A 95 -13.61 19.65 -7.65
CA LYS A 95 -13.16 20.69 -6.73
C LYS A 95 -12.84 20.11 -5.35
N LEU A 96 -13.66 19.18 -4.83
CA LEU A 96 -13.38 18.50 -3.57
C LEU A 96 -12.13 17.60 -3.67
N VAL A 97 -12.03 16.76 -4.70
CA VAL A 97 -10.87 15.88 -4.92
C VAL A 97 -9.59 16.69 -5.13
N THR A 98 -9.65 17.78 -5.88
CA THR A 98 -8.51 18.68 -6.10
C THR A 98 -8.08 19.36 -4.80
N GLY A 99 -9.04 19.84 -4.01
CA GLY A 99 -8.78 20.39 -2.68
C GLY A 99 -8.10 19.36 -1.79
N MET A 100 -8.55 18.10 -1.86
CA MET A 100 -7.93 17.01 -1.13
C MET A 100 -6.48 16.77 -1.54
N ASN A 101 -6.24 16.63 -2.83
CA ASN A 101 -4.90 16.39 -3.34
C ASN A 101 -3.95 17.55 -3.04
N ALA A 102 -4.45 18.78 -3.00
CA ALA A 102 -3.65 19.94 -2.63
C ALA A 102 -3.11 19.83 -1.19
N TRP A 103 -3.97 19.60 -0.19
CA TRP A 103 -3.49 19.47 1.19
C TRP A 103 -2.65 18.21 1.41
N LYS A 104 -3.02 17.08 0.77
CA LYS A 104 -2.21 15.85 0.79
C LYS A 104 -0.80 16.11 0.26
N SER A 105 -0.67 16.84 -0.86
CA SER A 105 0.62 17.15 -1.49
C SER A 105 1.51 18.02 -0.60
N VAL A 106 0.92 18.99 0.12
CA VAL A 106 1.65 19.79 1.11
C VAL A 106 2.22 18.91 2.21
N ILE A 107 1.42 18.00 2.77
CA ILE A 107 1.88 17.07 3.81
C ILE A 107 2.99 16.14 3.27
N LYS A 108 2.79 15.57 2.07
CA LYS A 108 3.75 14.68 1.39
C LYS A 108 5.06 15.33 1.00
N SER A 109 5.16 16.66 1.02
CA SER A 109 6.41 17.37 0.74
C SER A 109 7.05 17.92 2.01
N VAL A 110 6.27 18.50 2.92
CA VAL A 110 6.78 19.15 4.12
C VAL A 110 7.27 18.14 5.15
N ILE A 111 6.51 17.07 5.41
CA ILE A 111 6.90 16.05 6.41
C ILE A 111 8.23 15.37 6.05
N PRO A 112 8.42 14.79 4.85
CA PRO A 112 9.67 14.15 4.53
C PRO A 112 10.81 15.15 4.44
N ALA A 113 10.58 16.40 4.02
CA ALA A 113 11.63 17.43 4.06
C ALA A 113 12.13 17.68 5.48
N CYS A 114 11.22 17.84 6.46
CA CYS A 114 11.59 18.01 7.86
C CYS A 114 12.27 16.75 8.43
N LEU A 115 11.74 15.56 8.16
CA LEU A 115 12.31 14.29 8.62
C LEU A 115 13.69 14.04 8.01
N LEU A 116 13.88 14.31 6.72
CA LEU A 116 15.18 14.17 6.06
C LEU A 116 16.24 15.10 6.64
N LEU A 117 15.88 16.30 7.11
CA LEU A 117 16.85 17.18 7.79
C LEU A 117 17.29 16.60 9.13
N ILE A 118 16.35 16.09 9.93
CA ILE A 118 16.63 15.54 11.27
C ILE A 118 17.33 14.18 11.17
N VAL A 119 16.70 13.24 10.45
CA VAL A 119 17.16 11.87 10.25
C VAL A 119 18.40 11.84 9.38
N GLY A 120 18.51 12.74 8.39
CA GLY A 120 19.73 12.89 7.60
C GLY A 120 20.92 13.30 8.45
N ALA A 121 20.78 14.33 9.29
CA ALA A 121 21.82 14.75 10.23
C ALA A 121 22.17 13.65 11.27
N TRP A 122 21.18 12.88 11.72
CA TRP A 122 21.41 11.75 12.62
C TRP A 122 22.11 10.57 11.92
N SER A 123 21.68 10.23 10.71
CA SER A 123 22.22 9.15 9.89
C SER A 123 23.69 9.38 9.56
N ASP A 124 24.06 10.63 9.26
CA ASP A 124 25.45 11.01 9.00
C ASP A 124 26.33 10.75 10.23
N ARG A 125 25.85 11.11 11.43
CA ARG A 125 26.58 10.91 12.68
C ARG A 125 26.68 9.44 13.12
N HIS A 126 25.71 8.60 12.77
CA HIS A 126 25.65 7.19 13.21
C HIS A 126 26.13 6.18 12.15
N ASN A 127 26.38 6.61 10.90
CA ASN A 127 26.84 5.78 9.78
C ASN A 127 25.98 4.51 9.52
N ARG A 128 24.72 4.53 9.94
CA ARG A 128 23.74 3.44 9.82
C ARG A 128 22.71 3.79 8.74
N ARG A 129 22.96 3.38 7.49
CA ARG A 129 22.07 3.64 6.33
C ARG A 129 20.89 2.67 6.19
N LYS A 130 20.96 1.53 6.88
CA LYS A 130 19.94 0.46 6.85
C LYS A 130 18.54 0.87 7.38
N PRO A 131 18.40 1.61 8.51
CA PRO A 131 17.09 2.03 8.99
C PRO A 131 16.39 3.01 8.04
N LEU A 132 17.15 3.89 7.36
CA LEU A 132 16.60 4.88 6.44
C LEU A 132 15.93 4.24 5.21
N MET A 133 16.47 3.11 4.71
CA MET A 133 15.86 2.38 3.58
C MET A 133 14.63 1.55 3.99
N GLY A 134 14.51 1.15 5.27
CA GLY A 134 13.37 0.36 5.74
C GLY A 134 12.12 1.20 6.00
N LEU A 135 12.29 2.48 6.33
CA LEU A 135 11.23 3.44 6.63
C LEU A 135 10.14 3.53 5.53
N PRO A 136 10.47 3.77 4.24
CA PRO A 136 9.46 3.86 3.18
C PRO A 136 8.76 2.53 2.90
N ILE A 137 9.45 1.39 3.11
CA ILE A 137 8.87 0.06 2.89
C ILE A 137 7.77 -0.21 3.93
N ILE A 138 8.04 0.12 5.19
CA ILE A 138 7.06 -0.04 6.28
C ILE A 138 5.91 0.94 6.10
N GLY A 139 6.20 2.19 5.74
CA GLY A 139 5.20 3.21 5.42
C GLY A 139 4.22 2.73 4.37
N GLU A 140 4.71 2.19 3.26
CA GLU A 140 3.87 1.69 2.19
C GLU A 140 3.01 0.49 2.62
N CYS A 141 3.55 -0.44 3.41
CA CYS A 141 2.75 -1.55 3.96
C CYS A 141 1.59 -1.06 4.85
N ILE A 142 1.82 -0.02 5.65
CA ILE A 142 0.78 0.60 6.48
C ILE A 142 -0.27 1.28 5.58
N THR A 143 0.17 2.02 4.56
CA THR A 143 -0.73 2.69 3.60
C THR A 143 -1.62 1.69 2.87
N VAL A 144 -1.06 0.59 2.34
CA VAL A 144 -1.82 -0.49 1.69
C VAL A 144 -2.88 -1.06 2.63
N THR A 145 -2.49 -1.36 3.87
CA THR A 145 -3.42 -1.90 4.87
C THR A 145 -4.54 -0.91 5.20
N GLY A 146 -4.20 0.38 5.32
CA GLY A 146 -5.15 1.47 5.53
C GLY A 146 -6.15 1.60 4.39
N PHE A 147 -5.71 1.46 3.12
CA PHE A 147 -6.60 1.47 1.97
C PHE A 147 -7.55 0.26 1.94
N ILE A 148 -7.07 -0.93 2.28
CA ILE A 148 -7.92 -2.13 2.40
C ILE A 148 -9.04 -1.89 3.43
N LEU A 149 -8.69 -1.33 4.59
CA LEU A 149 -9.66 -0.98 5.64
C LEU A 149 -10.63 0.11 5.18
N CYS A 150 -10.13 1.14 4.49
CA CYS A 150 -10.95 2.23 3.94
C CYS A 150 -11.94 1.75 2.87
N THR A 151 -11.62 0.69 2.15
CA THR A 151 -12.53 0.03 1.20
C THR A 151 -13.56 -0.83 1.92
N TYR A 152 -13.17 -1.51 3.00
CA TYR A 152 -14.10 -2.32 3.80
C TYR A 152 -15.16 -1.46 4.50
N PHE A 153 -14.75 -0.32 5.08
CA PHE A 153 -15.64 0.65 5.72
C PHE A 153 -15.90 1.86 4.80
N PHE A 154 -16.37 1.59 3.58
CA PHE A 154 -16.50 2.61 2.54
C PHE A 154 -17.49 3.73 2.90
N TYR A 155 -18.61 3.39 3.56
CA TYR A 155 -19.70 4.33 3.83
C TYR A 155 -19.56 5.05 5.18
N GLU A 156 -18.91 4.42 6.17
CA GLU A 156 -18.70 5.01 7.50
C GLU A 156 -17.51 5.98 7.56
N LEU A 157 -16.50 5.83 6.70
CA LEU A 157 -15.26 6.62 6.77
C LEU A 157 -15.27 7.80 5.79
N PRO A 158 -15.14 9.05 6.28
CA PRO A 158 -15.06 10.22 5.42
C PRO A 158 -13.75 10.24 4.62
N MET A 159 -13.79 10.92 3.47
CA MET A 159 -12.66 11.05 2.53
C MET A 159 -11.37 11.57 3.21
N GLU A 160 -11.52 12.40 4.24
CA GLU A 160 -10.43 12.99 5.02
C GLU A 160 -9.56 11.93 5.71
N VAL A 161 -10.19 10.89 6.26
CA VAL A 161 -9.48 9.78 6.93
C VAL A 161 -8.66 8.99 5.92
N THR A 162 -9.22 8.77 4.73
CA THR A 162 -8.48 8.12 3.63
C THR A 162 -7.25 8.95 3.24
N GLY A 163 -7.40 10.28 3.19
CA GLY A 163 -6.27 11.18 2.92
C GLY A 163 -5.20 11.22 4.01
N PHE A 164 -5.57 11.04 5.27
CA PHE A 164 -4.63 10.95 6.38
C PHE A 164 -3.79 9.67 6.30
N PHE A 165 -4.44 8.51 6.08
CA PHE A 165 -3.75 7.23 5.92
C PHE A 165 -2.88 7.14 4.67
N GLU A 166 -3.19 7.93 3.64
CA GLU A 166 -2.34 8.01 2.45
C GLU A 166 -1.14 8.94 2.65
N SER A 167 -1.36 10.10 3.29
CA SER A 167 -0.32 11.12 3.40
C SER A 167 0.67 10.80 4.50
N VAL A 168 0.24 10.36 5.67
CA VAL A 168 1.12 10.25 6.85
C VAL A 168 2.13 9.11 6.74
N PRO A 169 1.73 7.85 6.46
CA PRO A 169 2.67 6.73 6.45
C PRO A 169 3.62 6.77 5.25
N THR A 170 3.17 7.26 4.09
CA THR A 170 4.03 7.42 2.91
C THR A 170 4.98 8.62 3.00
N SER A 171 4.69 9.58 3.89
CA SER A 171 5.58 10.71 4.18
C SER A 171 6.64 10.41 5.24
N LEU A 172 6.49 9.29 5.96
CA LEU A 172 7.42 8.83 6.98
C LEU A 172 8.49 7.97 6.32
#